data_AF-A0AAE3KQ72-F1
#
_entry.id   AF-A0AAE3KQ72-F1
#
_cell.length_a   1.000
_cell.length_b   1.000
_cell.length_c   1.000
_cell.angle_alpha   90.00
_cell.angle_beta   90.00
_cell.angle_gamma   90.00
#
_symmetry.space_group_name_H-M   'P 1'
#
loop_
_entity.id
_entity.type
_entity.pdbx_description
1 polymer ?
#
loop_
_entity_poly.entity_id
_entity_poly.type
_entity_poly.pdbx_seq_one_letter_code
_entity_poly.pdbx_strand_id
1 'polypeptide(L)'
;MMQENNTIVKNIAVNKLIEIWKQRYVIDLSIGSLQGIRLSVPEMIELTSKEGRDKTASKLQRLIKINSEVAGIKTDVLFSYIPNVVNLSETQRLAQIVLKVYEKIIEIYQQQLSSPHLRDQVSQPFFRLGARFRESDRLSVEFPPIEQLATGIQPILQELLESHKSISNPRALGFISTQFHFTTDLLTKRLTPGEQFLLTPYFNFIEEQVCIPFQRVCYAAEQHNIDSPSLSIVEQLLPVSHDIAVKVYNQAVELYPNHQSRRGKLNHSGVMVSTIRDLEMLQVYLWLSVLEENMAAVETELIPLCIMVFPSVEVTWNLVKQMLKLLLEEILVRVEANRQSIVLPYTQTMQQVFYDIDRKLS
;
A
#
# COMPACT_ATOMS: atom_id res chain seq x y z
N MET A 1 0.55 -29.86 -26.15
CA MET A 1 -0.26 -30.44 -25.05
C MET A 1 0.33 -30.29 -23.64
N MET A 2 1.42 -30.96 -23.22
CA MET A 2 1.93 -30.80 -21.84
C MET A 2 2.52 -29.40 -21.54
N GLN A 3 3.18 -28.76 -22.51
CA GLN A 3 3.71 -27.39 -22.37
C GLN A 3 2.62 -26.30 -22.37
N GLU A 4 1.52 -26.50 -23.11
CA GLU A 4 0.40 -25.54 -23.12
C GLU A 4 -0.37 -25.58 -21.80
N ASN A 5 -0.64 -26.78 -21.27
CA ASN A 5 -1.29 -26.90 -19.96
C ASN A 5 -0.43 -26.29 -18.85
N ASN A 6 0.89 -26.52 -18.82
CA ASN A 6 1.73 -25.95 -17.77
C ASN A 6 1.78 -24.41 -17.83
N THR A 7 1.80 -23.84 -19.04
CA THR A 7 1.71 -22.39 -19.25
C THR A 7 0.37 -21.82 -18.80
N ILE A 8 -0.74 -22.49 -19.12
CA ILE A 8 -2.09 -22.08 -18.74
C ILE A 8 -2.23 -22.07 -17.22
N VAL A 9 -1.80 -23.13 -16.52
CA VAL A 9 -2.00 -23.22 -15.08
C VAL A 9 -1.02 -22.31 -14.30
N LYS A 10 0.20 -22.07 -14.81
CA LYS A 10 1.10 -21.04 -14.28
C LYS A 10 0.51 -19.63 -14.37
N ASN A 11 -0.19 -19.34 -15.46
CA ASN A 11 -0.95 -18.10 -15.63
C ASN A 11 -2.09 -17.98 -14.59
N ILE A 12 -2.72 -19.10 -14.20
CA ILE A 12 -3.77 -19.11 -13.15
C ILE A 12 -3.23 -18.67 -11.78
N ALA A 13 -2.06 -19.17 -11.35
CA ALA A 13 -1.45 -18.79 -10.07
C ALA A 13 -1.17 -17.28 -9.97
N VAL A 14 -0.59 -16.73 -11.04
CA VAL A 14 -0.28 -15.30 -11.15
C VAL A 14 -1.57 -14.47 -11.21
N ASN A 15 -2.56 -14.92 -11.99
CA ASN A 15 -3.87 -14.27 -12.02
C ASN A 15 -4.53 -14.27 -10.64
N LYS A 16 -4.41 -15.36 -9.87
CA LYS A 16 -4.93 -15.41 -8.50
C LYS A 16 -4.24 -14.39 -7.60
N LEU A 17 -2.92 -14.22 -7.69
CA LEU A 17 -2.20 -13.17 -6.96
C LEU A 17 -2.62 -11.75 -7.40
N ILE A 18 -2.84 -11.54 -8.69
CA ILE A 18 -3.37 -10.28 -9.23
C ILE A 18 -4.80 -10.02 -8.71
N GLU A 19 -5.66 -11.04 -8.64
CA GLU A 19 -6.99 -10.90 -8.05
C GLU A 19 -6.93 -10.56 -6.55
N ILE A 20 -6.03 -11.19 -5.80
CA ILE A 20 -5.78 -10.86 -4.38
C ILE A 20 -5.31 -9.40 -4.26
N TRP A 21 -4.45 -8.95 -5.17
CA TRP A 21 -3.99 -7.57 -5.19
C TRP A 21 -5.14 -6.59 -5.43
N LYS A 22 -5.99 -6.88 -6.43
CA LYS A 22 -7.16 -6.06 -6.77
C LYS A 22 -8.10 -5.89 -5.59
N GLN A 23 -8.30 -6.96 -4.82
CA GLN A 23 -9.19 -6.96 -3.67
C GLN A 23 -8.82 -5.91 -2.60
N ARG A 24 -7.55 -5.50 -2.52
CA ARG A 24 -7.08 -4.46 -1.58
C ARG A 24 -7.62 -3.05 -1.89
N TYR A 25 -8.00 -2.79 -3.13
CA TYR A 25 -8.48 -1.48 -3.59
C TYR A 25 -9.99 -1.46 -3.86
N VAL A 26 -10.68 -2.53 -3.47
CA VAL A 26 -12.13 -2.62 -3.52
C VAL A 26 -12.71 -1.64 -2.51
N ILE A 27 -13.56 -0.73 -3.00
CA ILE A 27 -14.32 0.16 -2.13
C ILE A 27 -15.38 -0.67 -1.40
N ASP A 28 -15.19 -0.93 -0.11
CA ASP A 28 -16.23 -1.50 0.73
C ASP A 28 -17.15 -0.40 1.26
N LEU A 29 -18.34 -0.32 0.68
CA LEU A 29 -19.37 0.64 1.10
C LEU A 29 -19.91 0.37 2.49
N SER A 30 -19.75 -0.84 3.05
CA SER A 30 -20.12 -1.10 4.43
C SER A 30 -19.20 -0.36 5.41
N ILE A 31 -17.94 -0.09 5.02
CA ILE A 31 -16.92 0.59 5.84
C ILE A 31 -17.11 2.11 5.87
N GLY A 32 -17.68 2.73 4.83
CA GLY A 32 -17.98 4.18 4.86
C GLY A 32 -18.91 4.60 6.02
N SER A 33 -19.69 3.64 6.54
CA SER A 33 -20.55 3.84 7.72
C SER A 33 -19.74 3.98 9.01
N LEU A 34 -18.56 3.36 9.07
CA LEU A 34 -17.64 3.38 10.22
C LEU A 34 -16.82 4.68 10.29
N GLN A 35 -16.59 5.35 9.16
CA GLN A 35 -15.89 6.64 9.10
C GLN A 35 -16.82 7.86 9.20
N GLY A 36 -18.13 7.64 9.42
CA GLY A 36 -19.11 8.73 9.57
C GLY A 36 -19.41 9.49 8.27
N ILE A 37 -18.98 8.96 7.12
CA ILE A 37 -19.25 9.56 5.81
C ILE A 37 -20.71 9.27 5.43
N ARG A 38 -21.55 10.31 5.47
CA ARG A 38 -22.94 10.24 4.99
C ARG A 38 -23.01 10.87 3.60
N LEU A 39 -23.04 10.03 2.58
CA LEU A 39 -23.28 10.44 1.20
C LEU A 39 -24.69 10.08 0.80
N SER A 40 -25.41 11.03 0.22
CA SER A 40 -26.71 10.76 -0.38
C SER A 40 -26.55 10.10 -1.76
N VAL A 41 -27.57 9.34 -2.18
CA VAL A 41 -27.58 8.70 -3.51
C VAL A 41 -27.42 9.71 -4.65
N PRO A 42 -28.10 10.88 -4.63
CA PRO A 42 -27.90 11.90 -5.66
C PRO A 42 -26.45 12.41 -5.74
N GLU A 43 -25.80 12.63 -4.59
CA GLU A 43 -24.39 13.04 -4.55
C GLU A 43 -23.48 11.96 -5.14
N MET A 44 -23.72 10.68 -4.84
CA MET A 44 -22.96 9.58 -5.42
C MET A 44 -23.15 9.46 -6.94
N ILE A 45 -24.38 9.67 -7.44
CA ILE A 45 -24.65 9.67 -8.88
C ILE A 45 -23.94 10.83 -9.57
N GLU A 46 -23.99 12.04 -8.98
CA GLU A 46 -23.28 13.20 -9.51
C GLU A 46 -21.77 12.95 -9.54
N LEU A 47 -21.18 12.51 -8.43
CA LEU A 47 -19.74 12.31 -8.29
C LEU A 47 -19.18 11.19 -9.18
N THR A 48 -19.97 10.13 -9.41
CA THR A 48 -19.56 9.01 -10.28
C THR A 48 -19.86 9.25 -11.76
N SER A 49 -20.63 10.29 -12.08
CA SER A 49 -20.89 10.72 -13.46
C SER A 49 -19.62 11.23 -14.14
N LYS A 50 -19.60 11.22 -15.47
CA LYS A 50 -18.49 11.80 -16.25
C LYS A 50 -18.23 13.27 -15.86
N GLU A 51 -19.27 14.07 -15.75
CA GLU A 51 -19.16 15.50 -15.37
C GLU A 51 -18.60 15.67 -13.95
N GLY A 52 -19.06 14.86 -12.99
CA GLY A 52 -18.55 14.87 -11.62
C GLY A 52 -17.09 14.45 -11.51
N ARG A 53 -16.68 13.43 -12.28
CA ARG A 53 -15.29 13.00 -12.39
C ARG A 53 -14.42 14.08 -13.03
N ASP A 54 -14.88 14.70 -14.11
CA ASP A 54 -14.16 15.80 -14.79
C ASP A 54 -13.99 17.02 -13.88
N LYS A 55 -15.01 17.36 -13.09
CA LYS A 55 -14.95 18.43 -12.08
C LYS A 55 -13.93 18.10 -10.98
N THR A 56 -13.96 16.88 -10.47
CA THR A 56 -13.02 16.39 -9.43
C THR A 56 -11.59 16.37 -9.96
N ALA A 57 -11.37 15.87 -11.16
CA ALA A 57 -10.07 15.82 -11.81
C ALA A 57 -9.52 17.22 -12.10
N SER A 58 -10.33 18.13 -12.62
CA SER A 58 -9.96 19.53 -12.84
C SER A 58 -9.54 20.23 -11.54
N LYS A 59 -10.22 19.92 -10.44
CA LYS A 59 -9.85 20.40 -9.10
C LYS A 59 -8.50 19.85 -8.66
N LEU A 60 -8.25 18.55 -8.81
CA LEU A 60 -6.97 17.93 -8.46
C LEU A 60 -5.81 18.47 -9.30
N GLN A 61 -5.98 18.61 -10.62
CA GLN A 61 -4.97 19.15 -11.54
C GLN A 61 -4.50 20.55 -11.15
N ARG A 62 -5.39 21.38 -10.57
CA ARG A 62 -5.02 22.72 -10.07
C ARG A 62 -4.21 22.66 -8.77
N LEU A 63 -4.42 21.63 -7.96
CA LEU A 63 -3.83 21.52 -6.62
C LEU A 63 -2.50 20.77 -6.62
N ILE A 64 -2.34 19.84 -7.56
CA ILE A 64 -1.29 18.83 -7.48
C ILE A 64 0.11 19.38 -7.56
N LYS A 65 0.38 20.33 -8.47
CA LYS A 65 1.71 20.92 -8.62
C LYS A 65 2.18 21.55 -7.30
N ILE A 66 1.34 22.42 -6.72
CA ILE A 66 1.64 23.12 -5.47
C ILE A 66 1.75 22.11 -4.32
N ASN A 67 0.85 21.14 -4.22
CA ASN A 67 0.88 20.15 -3.15
C ASN A 67 2.10 19.21 -3.23
N SER A 68 2.54 18.81 -4.42
CA SER A 68 3.76 18.00 -4.62
C SER A 68 5.02 18.77 -4.24
N GLU A 69 5.09 20.07 -4.56
CA GLU A 69 6.20 20.95 -4.14
C GLU A 69 6.22 21.14 -2.61
N VAL A 70 5.06 21.44 -2.00
CA VAL A 70 4.92 21.56 -0.54
C VAL A 70 5.24 20.23 0.16
N ALA A 71 4.84 19.10 -0.43
CA ALA A 71 5.18 17.78 0.07
C ALA A 71 6.70 17.53 0.05
N GLY A 72 7.40 17.96 -1.01
CA GLY A 72 8.87 17.92 -1.08
C GLY A 72 9.50 18.69 0.08
N ILE A 73 9.07 19.94 0.32
CA ILE A 73 9.57 20.78 1.42
C ILE A 73 9.30 20.12 2.79
N LYS A 74 8.10 19.57 3.00
CA LYS A 74 7.77 18.86 4.24
C LYS A 74 8.65 17.63 4.46
N THR A 75 8.97 16.92 3.39
CA THR A 75 9.85 15.75 3.40
C THR A 75 11.27 16.15 3.74
N ASP A 76 11.79 17.21 3.12
CA ASP A 76 13.11 17.79 3.44
C ASP A 76 13.20 18.20 4.90
N VAL A 77 12.19 18.91 5.41
CA VAL A 77 12.14 19.32 6.83
C VAL A 77 12.13 18.11 7.75
N LEU A 78 11.34 17.08 7.42
CA LEU A 78 11.26 15.85 8.21
C LEU A 78 12.61 15.14 8.32
N PHE A 79 13.39 15.11 7.23
CA PHE A 79 14.67 14.42 7.18
C PHE A 79 15.89 15.33 7.28
N SER A 80 15.70 16.60 7.62
CA SER A 80 16.77 17.61 7.73
C SER A 80 17.89 17.25 8.72
N TYR A 81 17.62 16.34 9.67
CA TYR A 81 18.62 15.81 10.60
C TYR A 81 19.60 14.80 9.97
N ILE A 82 19.30 14.29 8.77
CA ILE A 82 20.15 13.37 8.01
C ILE A 82 20.81 14.17 6.87
N PRO A 83 22.14 14.37 6.89
CA PRO A 83 22.81 15.09 5.81
C PRO A 83 22.76 14.28 4.50
N ASN A 84 22.59 14.98 3.38
CA ASN A 84 22.74 14.46 2.02
C ASN A 84 21.82 13.25 1.69
N VAL A 85 20.58 13.25 2.20
CA VAL A 85 19.57 12.27 1.76
C VAL A 85 19.23 12.48 0.29
N VAL A 86 18.82 13.71 -0.04
CA VAL A 86 18.63 14.24 -1.39
C VAL A 86 19.09 15.69 -1.40
N ASN A 87 19.57 16.17 -2.55
CA ASN A 87 19.87 17.58 -2.77
C ASN A 87 18.65 18.35 -3.33
N LEU A 88 18.76 19.68 -3.44
CA LEU A 88 17.66 20.52 -3.92
C LEU A 88 17.21 20.15 -5.34
N SER A 89 18.15 19.89 -6.26
CA SER A 89 17.82 19.48 -7.63
C SER A 89 17.12 18.13 -7.68
N GLU A 90 17.50 17.19 -6.82
CA GLU A 90 16.85 15.89 -6.68
C GLU A 90 15.44 16.04 -6.12
N THR A 91 15.26 16.89 -5.10
CA THR A 91 13.92 17.16 -4.53
C THR A 91 12.97 17.75 -5.57
N GLN A 92 13.46 18.67 -6.41
CA GLN A 92 12.67 19.23 -7.50
C GLN A 92 12.34 18.19 -8.57
N ARG A 93 13.31 17.37 -8.98
CA ARG A 93 13.10 16.28 -9.93
C ARG A 93 12.10 15.26 -9.39
N LEU A 94 12.21 14.91 -8.12
CA LEU A 94 11.28 14.04 -7.41
C LEU A 94 9.86 14.59 -7.42
N ALA A 95 9.70 15.88 -7.08
CA ALA A 95 8.40 16.54 -7.13
C ALA A 95 7.77 16.50 -8.53
N GLN A 96 8.57 16.64 -9.59
CA GLN A 96 8.09 16.51 -10.97
C GLN A 96 7.67 15.07 -11.31
N ILE A 97 8.40 14.06 -10.84
CA ILE A 97 8.03 12.66 -11.09
C ILE A 97 6.77 12.30 -10.31
N VAL A 98 6.67 12.70 -9.04
CA VAL A 98 5.44 12.55 -8.23
C VAL A 98 4.26 13.19 -8.94
N LEU A 99 4.42 14.42 -9.43
CA LEU A 99 3.40 15.10 -10.24
C LEU A 99 2.95 14.24 -11.43
N LYS A 100 3.87 13.72 -12.25
CA LYS A 100 3.55 12.86 -13.39
C LYS A 100 2.76 11.61 -12.98
N VAL A 101 3.13 10.94 -11.88
CA VAL A 101 2.43 9.74 -11.40
C VAL A 101 0.98 10.05 -11.09
N TYR A 102 0.73 11.10 -10.32
CA TYR A 102 -0.65 11.45 -9.98
C TYR A 102 -1.43 12.03 -11.17
N GLU A 103 -0.81 12.79 -12.07
CA GLU A 103 -1.45 13.21 -13.32
C GLU A 103 -1.97 12.00 -14.10
N LYS A 104 -1.15 10.94 -14.20
CA LYS A 104 -1.56 9.70 -14.86
C LYS A 104 -2.72 9.00 -14.16
N ILE A 105 -2.72 9.00 -12.84
CA ILE A 105 -3.80 8.39 -12.04
C ILE A 105 -5.10 9.18 -12.20
N ILE A 106 -5.02 10.51 -12.23
CA ILE A 106 -6.18 11.38 -12.47
C ILE A 106 -6.74 11.13 -13.88
N GLU A 107 -5.88 10.99 -14.89
CA GLU A 107 -6.29 10.64 -16.26
C GLU A 107 -7.09 9.33 -16.28
N ILE A 108 -6.61 8.29 -15.60
CA ILE A 108 -7.29 6.98 -15.52
C ILE A 108 -8.62 7.11 -14.76
N TYR A 109 -8.65 7.88 -13.66
CA TYR A 109 -9.87 8.16 -12.92
C TYR A 109 -10.95 8.85 -13.77
N GLN A 110 -10.56 9.77 -14.67
CA GLN A 110 -11.47 10.45 -15.59
C GLN A 110 -12.05 9.54 -16.67
N GLN A 111 -11.26 8.57 -17.14
CA GLN A 111 -11.66 7.63 -18.20
C GLN A 111 -12.66 6.58 -17.71
N GLN A 112 -12.82 6.43 -16.40
CA GLN A 112 -13.71 5.42 -15.84
C GLN A 112 -15.18 5.75 -16.13
N LEU A 113 -15.87 4.78 -16.74
CA LEU A 113 -17.30 4.90 -17.05
C LEU A 113 -18.14 4.72 -15.79
N SER A 114 -19.32 5.35 -15.76
CA SER A 114 -20.29 5.13 -14.70
C SER A 114 -20.99 3.78 -14.92
N SER A 115 -20.95 2.89 -13.92
CA SER A 115 -21.59 1.58 -14.04
C SER A 115 -23.11 1.71 -14.19
N PRO A 116 -23.75 1.00 -15.15
CA PRO A 116 -25.20 1.00 -15.34
C PRO A 116 -25.97 0.55 -14.08
N HIS A 117 -25.36 -0.34 -13.28
CA HIS A 117 -25.99 -0.94 -12.09
C HIS A 117 -26.27 0.05 -10.97
N LEU A 118 -25.55 1.18 -10.92
CA LEU A 118 -25.82 2.25 -9.95
C LEU A 118 -27.14 2.98 -10.23
N ARG A 119 -27.70 2.89 -11.45
CA ARG A 119 -29.02 3.46 -11.79
C ARG A 119 -30.18 2.54 -11.43
N ASP A 120 -30.00 1.23 -11.55
CA ASP A 120 -31.09 0.26 -11.38
C ASP A 120 -31.44 -0.02 -9.90
N GLN A 121 -30.50 0.20 -8.96
CA GLN A 121 -30.71 -0.03 -7.52
C GLN A 121 -31.24 1.21 -6.76
N VAL A 122 -31.55 2.32 -7.46
CA VAL A 122 -31.94 3.64 -6.92
C VAL A 122 -33.42 3.72 -6.48
N SER A 123 -34.19 2.66 -6.62
CA SER A 123 -35.63 2.66 -6.27
C SER A 123 -35.91 2.70 -4.75
N GLN A 124 -34.90 2.83 -3.89
CA GLN A 124 -35.07 2.94 -2.44
C GLN A 124 -34.64 4.34 -1.95
N PRO A 125 -35.53 5.11 -1.29
CA PRO A 125 -35.34 6.53 -0.99
C PRO A 125 -34.29 6.84 0.08
N PHE A 126 -33.73 5.81 0.74
CA PHE A 126 -32.65 5.96 1.71
C PHE A 126 -31.63 4.85 1.57
N PHE A 127 -30.45 5.18 1.07
CA PHE A 127 -29.28 4.32 1.17
C PHE A 127 -28.74 4.43 2.60
N ARG A 128 -29.07 3.46 3.46
CA ARG A 128 -28.38 3.31 4.75
C ARG A 128 -27.10 2.51 4.54
N LEU A 129 -25.99 3.23 4.43
CA LEU A 129 -24.66 2.66 4.66
C LEU A 129 -24.67 1.91 6.00
N GLY A 130 -24.56 0.57 5.98
CA GLY A 130 -24.52 -0.27 7.19
C GLY A 130 -25.61 -1.33 7.35
N ALA A 131 -26.51 -1.55 6.37
CA ALA A 131 -27.27 -2.79 6.35
C ALA A 131 -26.35 -3.96 5.98
N ARG A 132 -26.48 -5.12 6.66
CA ARG A 132 -25.77 -6.35 6.29
C ARG A 132 -26.17 -6.75 4.86
N PHE A 133 -25.38 -6.30 3.88
CA PHE A 133 -25.51 -6.75 2.52
C PHE A 133 -25.17 -8.25 2.47
N ARG A 134 -25.99 -9.03 1.77
CA ARG A 134 -25.52 -10.34 1.28
C ARG A 134 -24.37 -10.07 0.32
N GLU A 135 -23.42 -11.00 0.19
CA GLU A 135 -22.28 -10.88 -0.74
C GLU A 135 -22.67 -10.50 -2.18
N SER A 136 -23.94 -10.71 -2.55
CA SER A 136 -24.56 -10.34 -3.83
C SER A 136 -24.89 -8.86 -4.02
N ASP A 137 -24.93 -8.04 -2.96
CA ASP A 137 -25.46 -6.66 -2.99
C ASP A 137 -24.37 -5.60 -2.75
N ARG A 138 -23.12 -5.90 -3.09
CA ARG A 138 -22.07 -4.89 -3.17
C ARG A 138 -22.44 -3.93 -4.32
N LEU A 139 -22.80 -2.68 -4.04
CA LEU A 139 -22.79 -1.67 -5.10
C LEU A 139 -21.36 -1.61 -5.62
N SER A 140 -21.14 -2.15 -6.80
CA SER A 140 -19.89 -2.00 -7.50
C SER A 140 -19.84 -0.57 -8.04
N VAL A 141 -19.41 0.39 -7.21
CA VAL A 141 -18.65 1.50 -7.78
C VAL A 141 -17.48 0.80 -8.46
N GLU A 142 -17.46 0.83 -9.80
CA GLU A 142 -16.50 0.05 -10.58
C GLU A 142 -15.10 0.21 -10.00
N PHE A 143 -14.43 -0.93 -9.82
CA PHE A 143 -13.09 -0.94 -9.23
C PHE A 143 -12.15 -0.13 -10.09
N PRO A 144 -11.16 0.56 -9.49
CA PRO A 144 -10.08 1.11 -10.28
C PRO A 144 -9.52 -0.02 -11.16
N PRO A 145 -9.32 0.22 -12.46
CA PRO A 145 -8.73 -0.78 -13.36
C PRO A 145 -7.27 -0.97 -12.96
N ILE A 146 -7.00 -1.82 -11.96
CA ILE A 146 -5.70 -1.96 -11.31
C ILE A 146 -4.60 -2.27 -12.31
N GLU A 147 -4.88 -3.08 -13.32
CA GLU A 147 -3.93 -3.36 -14.40
C GLU A 147 -3.63 -2.12 -15.24
N GLN A 148 -4.64 -1.28 -15.51
CA GLN A 148 -4.44 -0.01 -16.20
C GLN A 148 -3.66 0.97 -15.33
N LEU A 149 -3.93 1.01 -14.01
CA LEU A 149 -3.15 1.82 -13.07
C LEU A 149 -1.70 1.35 -13.04
N ALA A 150 -1.47 0.06 -12.83
CA ALA A 150 -0.15 -0.57 -12.78
C ALA A 150 0.62 -0.30 -14.07
N THR A 151 0.06 -0.65 -15.23
CA THR A 151 0.67 -0.45 -16.55
C THR A 151 0.90 1.04 -16.83
N GLY A 152 -0.02 1.90 -16.40
CA GLY A 152 0.05 3.34 -16.64
C GLY A 152 1.16 4.05 -15.85
N ILE A 153 1.36 3.69 -14.58
CA ILE A 153 2.34 4.36 -13.72
C ILE A 153 3.70 3.67 -13.67
N GLN A 154 3.78 2.38 -14.00
CA GLN A 154 5.01 1.60 -13.90
C GLN A 154 6.20 2.21 -14.65
N PRO A 155 6.07 2.72 -15.90
CA PRO A 155 7.19 3.37 -16.58
C PRO A 155 7.70 4.61 -15.84
N ILE A 156 6.80 5.37 -15.21
CA ILE A 156 7.14 6.59 -14.45
C ILE A 156 7.86 6.21 -13.14
N LEU A 157 7.40 5.17 -12.46
CA LEU A 157 8.05 4.64 -11.25
C LEU A 157 9.39 3.97 -11.57
N GLN A 158 9.55 3.36 -12.75
CA GLN A 158 10.84 2.85 -13.20
C GLN A 158 11.83 3.98 -13.48
N GLU A 159 11.40 5.05 -14.16
CA GLU A 159 12.22 6.27 -14.35
C GLU A 159 12.71 6.81 -13.00
N LEU A 160 11.80 6.85 -12.01
CA LEU A 160 12.12 7.22 -10.63
C LEU A 160 13.20 6.31 -10.05
N LEU A 161 12.94 5.01 -9.97
CA LEU A 161 13.84 4.05 -9.35
C LEU A 161 15.20 3.98 -10.06
N GLU A 162 15.26 4.07 -11.39
CA GLU A 162 16.50 4.10 -12.15
C GLU A 162 17.30 5.37 -11.91
N SER A 163 16.64 6.53 -11.88
CA SER A 163 17.30 7.79 -11.56
C SER A 163 17.91 7.76 -10.15
N HIS A 164 17.30 7.03 -9.22
CA HIS A 164 17.82 6.85 -7.87
C HIS A 164 18.78 5.68 -7.70
N LYS A 165 18.75 4.63 -8.54
CA LYS A 165 19.79 3.58 -8.55
C LYS A 165 21.17 4.14 -8.89
N SER A 166 21.23 5.21 -9.68
CA SER A 166 22.48 5.93 -9.96
C SER A 166 23.03 6.68 -8.75
N ILE A 167 22.19 6.92 -7.74
CA ILE A 167 22.51 7.59 -6.48
C ILE A 167 22.67 6.49 -5.44
N SER A 168 23.89 6.24 -4.98
CA SER A 168 24.24 5.16 -4.03
C SER A 168 23.60 5.29 -2.63
N ASN A 169 22.55 6.08 -2.44
CA ASN A 169 21.89 6.30 -1.17
C ASN A 169 20.60 5.46 -1.05
N PRO A 170 20.65 4.29 -0.37
CA PRO A 170 19.48 3.42 -0.21
C PRO A 170 18.37 4.07 0.64
N ARG A 171 18.66 5.19 1.31
CA ARG A 171 17.68 5.98 2.06
C ARG A 171 16.74 6.75 1.13
N ALA A 172 17.05 6.94 -0.15
CA ALA A 172 16.18 7.66 -1.08
C ALA A 172 14.73 7.11 -1.11
N LEU A 173 14.54 5.80 -0.91
CA LEU A 173 13.21 5.18 -0.84
C LEU A 173 12.34 5.72 0.32
N GLY A 174 12.94 5.97 1.48
CA GLY A 174 12.25 6.58 2.62
C GLY A 174 11.83 8.03 2.34
N PHE A 175 12.66 8.78 1.60
CA PHE A 175 12.32 10.12 1.13
C PHE A 175 11.14 10.07 0.16
N ILE A 176 11.25 9.24 -0.88
CA ILE A 176 10.25 9.12 -1.95
C ILE A 176 8.89 8.73 -1.37
N SER A 177 8.84 7.64 -0.60
CA SER A 177 7.58 7.17 0.03
C SER A 177 6.93 8.25 0.89
N THR A 178 7.73 8.99 1.67
CA THR A 178 7.24 10.10 2.49
C THR A 178 6.70 11.25 1.66
N GLN A 179 7.33 11.58 0.53
CA GLN A 179 6.86 12.62 -0.37
C GLN A 179 5.52 12.25 -1.02
N PHE A 180 5.37 11.00 -1.48
CA PHE A 180 4.09 10.50 -1.97
C PHE A 180 3.01 10.60 -0.90
N HIS A 181 3.32 10.16 0.32
CA HIS A 181 2.40 10.23 1.45
C HIS A 181 1.97 11.67 1.78
N PHE A 182 2.90 12.63 1.85
CA PHE A 182 2.53 14.03 2.09
C PHE A 182 1.74 14.62 0.93
N THR A 183 2.00 14.20 -0.30
CA THR A 183 1.23 14.62 -1.47
C THR A 183 -0.22 14.13 -1.36
N THR A 184 -0.43 12.84 -1.02
CA THR A 184 -1.77 12.26 -0.78
C THR A 184 -2.49 13.01 0.32
N ASP A 185 -1.84 13.21 1.46
CA ASP A 185 -2.42 13.86 2.65
C ASP A 185 -2.87 15.29 2.32
N LEU A 186 -2.02 16.06 1.61
CA LEU A 186 -2.32 17.42 1.20
C LEU A 186 -3.46 17.48 0.18
N LEU A 187 -3.53 16.54 -0.77
CA LEU A 187 -4.62 16.47 -1.75
C LEU A 187 -5.95 16.09 -1.07
N THR A 188 -5.94 15.01 -0.28
CA THR A 188 -7.11 14.50 0.45
C THR A 188 -7.76 15.58 1.31
N LYS A 189 -6.96 16.40 2.02
CA LYS A 189 -7.45 17.53 2.82
C LYS A 189 -8.19 18.61 2.05
N ARG A 190 -8.09 18.64 0.72
CA ARG A 190 -8.79 19.58 -0.16
C ARG A 190 -10.04 18.98 -0.81
N LEU A 191 -10.27 17.69 -0.63
CA LEU A 191 -11.39 16.96 -1.23
C LEU A 191 -12.60 16.93 -0.28
N THR A 192 -13.79 16.90 -0.86
CA THR A 192 -15.04 16.62 -0.12
C THR A 192 -15.05 15.16 0.34
N PRO A 193 -15.84 14.78 1.36
CA PRO A 193 -15.92 13.39 1.79
C PRO A 193 -16.28 12.41 0.66
N GLY A 194 -17.13 12.82 -0.28
CA GLY A 194 -17.49 11.99 -1.44
C GLY A 194 -16.36 11.85 -2.45
N GLU A 195 -15.62 12.93 -2.72
CA GLU A 195 -14.41 12.86 -3.55
C GLU A 195 -13.33 11.98 -2.89
N GLN A 196 -13.10 12.14 -1.57
CA GLN A 196 -12.16 11.30 -0.82
C GLN A 196 -12.55 9.82 -0.91
N PHE A 197 -13.82 9.51 -0.72
CA PHE A 197 -14.33 8.14 -0.80
C PHE A 197 -14.02 7.49 -2.17
N LEU A 198 -14.21 8.20 -3.27
CA LEU A 198 -13.94 7.68 -4.62
C LEU A 198 -12.45 7.62 -4.97
N LEU A 199 -11.63 8.54 -4.45
CA LEU A 199 -10.21 8.65 -4.79
C LEU A 199 -9.29 7.86 -3.86
N THR A 200 -9.76 7.47 -2.67
CA THR A 200 -8.97 6.70 -1.69
C THR A 200 -8.32 5.45 -2.30
N PRO A 201 -9.01 4.61 -3.10
CA PRO A 201 -8.37 3.45 -3.73
C PRO A 201 -7.21 3.81 -4.65
N TYR A 202 -7.35 4.89 -5.42
CA TYR A 202 -6.32 5.37 -6.34
C TYR A 202 -5.10 5.90 -5.59
N PHE A 203 -5.31 6.66 -4.52
CA PHE A 203 -4.21 7.19 -3.71
C PHE A 203 -3.52 6.09 -2.91
N ASN A 204 -4.27 5.15 -2.34
CA ASN A 204 -3.71 3.98 -1.67
C ASN A 204 -2.88 3.14 -2.63
N PHE A 205 -3.35 2.95 -3.87
CA PHE A 205 -2.60 2.25 -4.91
C PHE A 205 -1.23 2.92 -5.15
N ILE A 206 -1.19 4.25 -5.34
CA ILE A 206 0.08 4.97 -5.54
C ILE A 206 1.02 4.77 -4.35
N GLU A 207 0.54 5.02 -3.12
CA GLU A 207 1.38 4.91 -1.92
C GLU A 207 1.95 3.50 -1.78
N GLU A 208 1.11 2.48 -1.98
CA GLU A 208 1.55 1.08 -1.92
C GLU A 208 2.54 0.74 -3.04
N GLN A 209 2.35 1.21 -4.28
CA GLN A 209 3.30 0.91 -5.37
C GLN A 209 4.70 1.48 -5.15
N VAL A 210 4.84 2.47 -4.28
CA VAL A 210 6.13 3.10 -3.97
C VAL A 210 6.87 2.37 -2.85
N CYS A 211 6.16 1.78 -1.89
CA CYS A 211 6.79 1.13 -0.72
C CYS A 211 6.59 -0.39 -0.65
N ILE A 212 5.65 -0.96 -1.39
CA ILE A 212 5.31 -2.39 -1.40
C ILE A 212 5.59 -2.96 -2.79
N PRO A 213 6.54 -3.90 -2.93
CA PRO A 213 6.99 -4.41 -4.24
C PRO A 213 6.04 -5.49 -4.80
N PHE A 214 4.72 -5.24 -4.83
CA PHE A 214 3.73 -6.27 -5.18
C PHE A 214 3.87 -6.78 -6.62
N GLN A 215 4.16 -5.90 -7.59
CA GLN A 215 4.42 -6.32 -8.97
C GLN A 215 5.62 -7.29 -9.06
N ARG A 216 6.66 -7.05 -8.24
CA ARG A 216 7.83 -7.93 -8.16
C ARG A 216 7.48 -9.26 -7.50
N VAL A 217 6.55 -9.28 -6.53
CA VAL A 217 6.00 -10.53 -5.98
C VAL A 217 5.28 -11.34 -7.06
N CYS A 218 4.43 -10.70 -7.89
CA CYS A 218 3.80 -11.40 -9.01
C CYS A 218 4.84 -11.94 -10.00
N TYR A 219 5.87 -11.16 -10.33
CA TYR A 219 6.95 -11.58 -11.22
C TYR A 219 7.83 -12.70 -10.64
N ALA A 220 8.11 -12.66 -9.34
CA ALA A 220 8.85 -13.71 -8.65
C ALA A 220 8.02 -15.01 -8.56
N ALA A 221 6.71 -14.89 -8.32
CA ALA A 221 5.78 -16.02 -8.38
C ALA A 221 5.76 -16.67 -9.79
N GLU A 222 5.85 -15.87 -10.85
CA GLU A 222 6.05 -16.35 -12.22
C GLU A 222 7.36 -17.13 -12.43
N GLN A 223 8.34 -17.09 -11.54
CA GLN A 223 9.56 -17.89 -11.70
C GLN A 223 9.44 -19.30 -11.11
N HIS A 224 8.40 -19.55 -10.29
CA HIS A 224 8.22 -20.86 -9.67
C HIS A 224 7.41 -21.85 -10.53
N ASN A 225 7.67 -23.13 -10.29
CA ASN A 225 6.77 -24.21 -10.71
C ASN A 225 5.50 -24.16 -9.87
N ILE A 226 4.37 -24.61 -10.42
CA ILE A 226 3.09 -24.56 -9.72
C ILE A 226 3.04 -25.38 -8.44
N ASP A 227 3.71 -26.53 -8.42
CA ASP A 227 3.82 -27.39 -7.25
C ASP A 227 4.90 -26.92 -6.27
N SER A 228 5.46 -25.72 -6.48
CA SER A 228 6.44 -25.11 -5.59
C SER A 228 5.81 -24.93 -4.21
N PRO A 229 6.39 -25.54 -3.16
CA PRO A 229 5.92 -25.33 -1.79
C PRO A 229 5.95 -23.85 -1.39
N SER A 230 6.97 -23.09 -1.82
CA SER A 230 7.10 -21.65 -1.57
C SER A 230 5.93 -20.86 -2.16
N LEU A 231 5.60 -21.12 -3.43
CA LEU A 231 4.48 -20.45 -4.11
C LEU A 231 3.15 -20.77 -3.42
N SER A 232 2.91 -22.04 -3.11
CA SER A 232 1.69 -22.48 -2.43
C SER A 232 1.48 -21.81 -1.07
N ILE A 233 2.55 -21.60 -0.30
CA ILE A 233 2.50 -20.87 0.98
C ILE A 233 2.13 -19.40 0.76
N VAL A 234 2.76 -18.74 -0.22
CA VAL A 234 2.48 -17.33 -0.51
C VAL A 234 1.04 -17.15 -0.99
N GLU A 235 0.54 -18.02 -1.86
CA GLU A 235 -0.87 -18.00 -2.28
C GLU A 235 -1.86 -18.17 -1.13
N GLN A 236 -1.48 -18.93 -0.09
CA GLN A 236 -2.30 -19.16 1.09
C GLN A 236 -2.29 -17.95 2.03
N LEU A 237 -1.13 -17.33 2.25
CA LEU A 237 -0.97 -16.31 3.29
C LEU A 237 -1.15 -14.88 2.79
N LEU A 238 -0.84 -14.60 1.52
CA LEU A 238 -1.02 -13.26 0.97
C LEU A 238 -2.47 -12.74 1.12
N PRO A 239 -3.55 -13.52 0.85
CA PRO A 239 -4.93 -13.09 1.04
C PRO A 239 -5.28 -12.67 2.47
N VAL A 240 -4.64 -13.29 3.48
CA VAL A 240 -4.93 -13.06 4.89
C VAL A 240 -3.93 -12.11 5.56
N SER A 241 -3.10 -11.42 4.77
CA SER A 241 -2.06 -10.51 5.29
C SER A 241 -2.65 -9.35 6.10
N HIS A 242 -3.82 -8.86 5.70
CA HIS A 242 -4.54 -7.81 6.43
C HIS A 242 -5.00 -8.29 7.80
N ASP A 243 -5.60 -9.48 7.86
CA ASP A 243 -6.06 -10.08 9.12
C ASP A 243 -4.91 -10.37 10.08
N ILE A 244 -3.76 -10.81 9.55
CA ILE A 244 -2.51 -10.94 10.31
C ILE A 244 -2.12 -9.58 10.88
N ALA A 245 -2.05 -8.54 10.04
CA ALA A 245 -1.62 -7.21 10.45
C ALA A 245 -2.53 -6.59 11.53
N VAL A 246 -3.86 -6.70 11.36
CA VAL A 246 -4.85 -6.22 12.35
C VAL A 246 -4.70 -6.96 13.67
N LYS A 247 -4.54 -8.30 13.64
CA LYS A 247 -4.38 -9.09 14.87
C LYS A 247 -3.11 -8.70 15.62
N VAL A 248 -1.99 -8.57 14.92
CA VAL A 248 -0.69 -8.15 15.48
C VAL A 248 -0.77 -6.74 16.04
N TYR A 249 -1.41 -5.81 15.32
CA TYR A 249 -1.62 -4.45 15.80
C TYR A 249 -2.44 -4.43 17.10
N ASN A 250 -3.55 -5.17 17.17
CA ASN A 250 -4.37 -5.22 18.39
C ASN A 250 -3.58 -5.76 19.59
N GLN A 251 -2.79 -6.81 19.40
CA GLN A 251 -1.89 -7.33 20.43
C GLN A 251 -0.84 -6.28 20.85
N ALA A 252 -0.27 -5.53 19.90
CA ALA A 252 0.70 -4.48 20.21
C ALA A 252 0.08 -3.32 21.01
N VAL A 253 -1.17 -2.94 20.70
CA VAL A 253 -1.91 -1.92 21.47
C VAL A 253 -2.12 -2.35 22.91
N GLU A 254 -2.45 -3.62 23.14
CA GLU A 254 -2.63 -4.19 24.49
C GLU A 254 -1.30 -4.24 25.27
N LEU A 255 -0.20 -4.60 24.62
CA LEU A 255 1.12 -4.70 25.25
C LEU A 255 1.78 -3.34 25.48
N TYR A 256 1.48 -2.33 24.67
CA TYR A 256 2.08 -0.99 24.71
C TYR A 256 1.03 0.14 24.77
N PRO A 257 0.13 0.14 25.78
CA PRO A 257 -0.98 1.09 25.84
C PRO A 257 -0.54 2.56 26.00
N ASN A 258 0.70 2.77 26.46
CA ASN A 258 1.27 4.08 26.71
C ASN A 258 2.24 4.56 25.61
N HIS A 259 2.48 3.77 24.56
CA HIS A 259 3.36 4.21 23.48
C HIS A 259 2.75 5.38 22.71
N GLN A 260 3.57 6.39 22.44
CA GLN A 260 3.21 7.59 21.71
C GLN A 260 4.32 7.91 20.71
N SER A 261 3.92 8.01 19.44
CA SER A 261 4.75 8.53 18.36
C SER A 261 4.51 10.04 18.20
N ARG A 262 5.26 10.68 17.29
CA ARG A 262 5.03 12.08 16.90
C ARG A 262 3.61 12.32 16.36
N ARG A 263 3.00 11.28 15.79
CA ARG A 263 1.64 11.31 15.22
C ARG A 263 0.54 10.94 16.22
N GLY A 264 0.90 10.66 17.47
CA GLY A 264 -0.02 10.31 18.55
C GLY A 264 0.17 8.90 19.09
N LYS A 265 -0.77 8.48 19.95
CA LYS A 265 -0.81 7.13 20.55
C LYS A 265 -1.10 6.07 19.50
N LEU A 266 -0.73 4.82 19.77
CA LEU A 266 -1.01 3.69 18.86
C LEU A 266 -2.49 3.58 18.48
N ASN A 267 -3.40 3.86 19.42
CA ASN A 267 -4.84 3.81 19.19
C ASN A 267 -5.43 5.02 18.43
N HIS A 268 -4.61 5.99 18.03
CA HIS A 268 -5.06 7.09 17.18
C HIS A 268 -5.29 6.58 15.75
N SER A 269 -6.40 6.95 15.11
CA SER A 269 -6.83 6.39 13.82
C SER A 269 -5.76 6.49 12.72
N GLY A 270 -5.09 7.64 12.61
CA GLY A 270 -4.01 7.83 11.64
C GLY A 270 -2.77 6.98 11.93
N VAL A 271 -2.47 6.68 13.20
CA VAL A 271 -1.36 5.83 13.60
C VAL A 271 -1.71 4.37 13.30
N MET A 272 -2.91 3.93 13.69
CA MET A 272 -3.45 2.62 13.37
C MET A 272 -3.33 2.27 11.89
N VAL A 273 -3.83 3.14 11.00
CA VAL A 273 -3.79 2.92 9.55
C VAL A 273 -2.34 2.79 9.06
N SER A 274 -1.44 3.68 9.49
CA SER A 274 -0.02 3.58 9.10
C SER A 274 0.65 2.32 9.63
N THR A 275 0.37 1.91 10.86
CA THR A 275 0.98 0.73 11.48
C THR A 275 0.51 -0.56 10.80
N ILE A 276 -0.78 -0.67 10.47
CA ILE A 276 -1.31 -1.83 9.74
C ILE A 276 -0.64 -1.93 8.36
N ARG A 277 -0.53 -0.81 7.63
CA ARG A 277 0.15 -0.76 6.33
C ARG A 277 1.61 -1.19 6.44
N ASP A 278 2.34 -0.72 7.46
CA ASP A 278 3.74 -1.07 7.64
C ASP A 278 3.90 -2.57 7.97
N LEU A 279 2.97 -3.17 8.74
CA LEU A 279 2.92 -4.63 8.98
C LEU A 279 2.62 -5.43 7.70
N GLU A 280 1.77 -4.92 6.81
CA GLU A 280 1.52 -5.55 5.50
C GLU A 280 2.74 -5.44 4.58
N MET A 281 3.42 -4.30 4.56
CA MET A 281 4.68 -4.11 3.83
C MET A 281 5.74 -5.13 4.29
N LEU A 282 5.91 -5.32 5.59
CA LEU A 282 6.83 -6.32 6.16
C LEU A 282 6.49 -7.74 5.66
N GLN A 283 5.21 -8.10 5.61
CA GLN A 283 4.76 -9.39 5.08
C GLN A 283 5.08 -9.55 3.61
N VAL A 284 4.81 -8.54 2.78
CA VAL A 284 5.10 -8.61 1.34
C VAL A 284 6.59 -8.76 1.07
N TYR A 285 7.45 -8.07 1.82
CA TYR A 285 8.90 -8.25 1.71
C TYR A 285 9.36 -9.65 2.14
N LEU A 286 8.74 -10.23 3.18
CA LEU A 286 8.99 -11.63 3.55
C LEU A 286 8.61 -12.58 2.42
N TRP A 287 7.44 -12.40 1.80
CA TRP A 287 6.99 -13.23 0.68
C TRP A 287 7.84 -13.08 -0.56
N LEU A 288 8.27 -11.86 -0.86
CA LEU A 288 9.24 -11.62 -1.93
C LEU A 288 10.54 -12.39 -1.66
N SER A 289 11.06 -12.34 -0.43
CA SER A 289 12.27 -13.09 -0.06
C SER A 289 12.10 -14.60 -0.17
N VAL A 290 10.93 -15.13 0.19
CA VAL A 290 10.60 -16.56 0.03
C VAL A 290 10.58 -16.97 -1.44
N LEU A 291 10.03 -16.12 -2.32
CA LEU A 291 9.94 -16.40 -3.76
C LEU A 291 11.28 -16.20 -4.48
N GLU A 292 12.06 -15.19 -4.10
CA GLU A 292 13.37 -14.96 -4.70
C GLU A 292 14.48 -15.83 -4.09
N GLU A 293 14.14 -16.62 -3.08
CA GLU A 293 15.04 -17.50 -2.34
C GLU A 293 16.24 -16.77 -1.71
N ASN A 294 16.06 -15.49 -1.35
CA ASN A 294 17.10 -14.67 -0.72
C ASN A 294 16.55 -13.47 0.05
N MET A 295 17.38 -12.83 0.87
CA MET A 295 16.99 -11.69 1.72
C MET A 295 17.34 -10.31 1.12
N ALA A 296 17.80 -10.23 -0.13
CA ALA A 296 18.34 -9.01 -0.70
C ALA A 296 17.32 -7.87 -0.72
N ALA A 297 16.06 -8.13 -1.04
CA ALA A 297 15.01 -7.11 -1.02
C ALA A 297 14.81 -6.52 0.39
N VAL A 298 14.85 -7.36 1.43
CA VAL A 298 14.77 -6.90 2.82
C VAL A 298 15.99 -6.04 3.18
N GLU A 299 17.19 -6.53 2.90
CA GLU A 299 18.44 -5.91 3.31
C GLU A 299 18.75 -4.60 2.58
N THR A 300 18.44 -4.54 1.28
CA THR A 300 18.84 -3.42 0.41
C THR A 300 17.75 -2.38 0.21
N GLU A 301 16.48 -2.70 0.50
CA GLU A 301 15.35 -1.79 0.29
C GLU A 301 14.59 -1.52 1.59
N LEU A 302 14.01 -2.55 2.20
CA LEU A 302 13.14 -2.40 3.37
C LEU A 302 13.89 -1.84 4.59
N ILE A 303 15.06 -2.40 4.90
CA ILE A 303 15.85 -1.95 6.04
C ILE A 303 16.25 -0.48 5.93
N PRO A 304 16.86 -0.02 4.82
CA PRO A 304 17.16 1.40 4.63
C PRO A 304 15.94 2.30 4.76
N LEU A 305 14.77 1.87 4.24
CA LEU A 305 13.51 2.59 4.38
C LEU A 305 13.11 2.71 5.86
N CYS A 306 13.09 1.61 6.61
CA CYS A 306 12.72 1.60 8.03
C CYS A 306 13.67 2.46 8.89
N ILE A 307 14.99 2.37 8.63
CA ILE A 307 16.01 3.16 9.34
C ILE A 307 15.78 4.66 9.15
N MET A 308 15.35 5.05 7.97
CA MET A 308 15.09 6.44 7.68
C MET A 308 13.77 6.92 8.26
N VAL A 309 12.69 6.17 8.05
CA VAL A 309 11.33 6.64 8.33
C VAL A 309 11.00 6.55 9.82
N PHE A 310 11.25 5.42 10.49
CA PHE A 310 10.77 5.21 11.87
C PHE A 310 11.30 6.22 12.89
N PRO A 311 12.60 6.58 12.92
CA PRO A 311 13.09 7.59 13.85
C PRO A 311 12.48 8.98 13.60
N SER A 312 12.22 9.34 12.34
CA SER A 312 11.66 10.65 11.98
C SER A 312 10.24 10.89 12.50
N VAL A 313 9.52 9.80 12.78
CA VAL A 313 8.17 9.81 13.37
C VAL A 313 8.15 9.36 14.84
N GLU A 314 9.32 9.27 15.48
CA GLU A 314 9.50 8.89 16.88
C GLU A 314 8.98 7.47 17.20
N VAL A 315 9.04 6.57 16.23
CA VAL A 315 8.78 5.14 16.45
C VAL A 315 10.06 4.49 16.99
N THR A 316 9.98 3.94 18.20
CA THR A 316 11.12 3.31 18.86
C THR A 316 11.43 1.94 18.26
N TRP A 317 12.70 1.59 18.08
CA TRP A 317 13.12 0.26 17.64
C TRP A 317 12.66 -0.87 18.57
N ASN A 318 12.51 -0.60 19.86
CA ASN A 318 11.94 -1.58 20.79
C ASN A 318 10.52 -1.98 20.37
N LEU A 319 9.65 -1.02 20.04
CA LEU A 319 8.32 -1.32 19.51
C LEU A 319 8.41 -2.09 18.19
N VAL A 320 9.26 -1.65 17.26
CA VAL A 320 9.44 -2.30 15.95
C VAL A 320 9.82 -3.78 16.10
N LYS A 321 10.83 -4.10 16.92
CA LYS A 321 11.27 -5.48 17.17
C LYS A 321 10.16 -6.35 17.75
N GLN A 322 9.34 -5.78 18.63
CA GLN A 322 8.28 -6.51 19.31
C GLN A 322 7.09 -6.75 18.37
N MET A 323 6.72 -5.76 17.57
CA MET A 323 5.73 -5.94 16.51
C MET A 323 6.19 -6.93 15.45
N LEU A 324 7.46 -6.87 15.04
CA LEU A 324 8.04 -7.85 14.12
C LEU A 324 8.01 -9.26 14.72
N LYS A 325 8.35 -9.42 15.99
CA LYS A 325 8.26 -10.72 16.67
C LYS A 325 6.84 -11.27 16.63
N LEU A 326 5.84 -10.48 17.05
CA LEU A 326 4.43 -10.87 17.01
C LEU A 326 3.98 -11.23 15.58
N LEU A 327 4.42 -10.45 14.59
CA LEU A 327 4.12 -10.69 13.19
C LEU A 327 4.65 -12.04 12.71
N LEU A 328 5.91 -12.33 12.96
CA LEU A 328 6.54 -13.57 12.51
C LEU A 328 5.97 -14.79 13.23
N GLU A 329 5.68 -14.69 14.53
CA GLU A 329 4.98 -15.74 15.29
C GLU A 329 3.59 -16.02 14.71
N GLU A 330 2.81 -14.97 14.44
CA GLU A 330 1.46 -15.09 13.90
C GLU A 330 1.45 -15.66 12.47
N ILE A 331 2.46 -15.34 11.67
CA ILE A 331 2.69 -15.95 10.35
C ILE A 331 2.97 -17.44 10.50
N LEU A 332 3.92 -17.83 11.35
CA LEU A 332 4.30 -19.24 11.54
C LEU A 332 3.13 -20.09 12.05
N VAL A 333 2.25 -19.53 12.89
CA VAL A 333 1.01 -20.19 13.34
C VAL A 333 0.06 -20.49 12.19
N ARG A 334 0.03 -19.66 11.14
CA ARG A 334 -0.83 -19.88 9.95
C ARG A 334 -0.20 -20.77 8.88
N VAL A 335 1.11 -21.01 8.93
CA VAL A 335 1.79 -21.97 8.03
C VAL A 335 1.54 -23.40 8.53
N GLU A 336 1.21 -24.32 7.63
CA GLU A 336 1.10 -25.75 7.96
C GLU A 336 2.39 -26.28 8.60
N ALA A 337 2.29 -27.06 9.67
CA ALA A 337 3.45 -27.48 10.47
C ALA A 337 4.55 -28.19 9.66
N ASN A 338 4.17 -28.98 8.65
CA ASN A 338 5.08 -29.66 7.73
C ASN A 338 5.77 -28.72 6.71
N ARG A 339 5.30 -27.49 6.58
CA ARG A 339 5.82 -26.47 5.66
C ARG A 339 6.57 -25.33 6.36
N GLN A 340 6.51 -25.26 7.70
CA GLN A 340 7.19 -24.22 8.47
C GLN A 340 8.69 -24.14 8.19
N SER A 341 9.36 -25.27 7.92
CA SER A 341 10.79 -25.30 7.61
C SER A 341 11.18 -24.51 6.36
N ILE A 342 10.23 -24.24 5.45
CA ILE A 342 10.45 -23.42 4.26
C ILE A 342 10.53 -21.94 4.63
N VAL A 343 9.66 -21.48 5.53
CA VAL A 343 9.50 -20.06 5.88
C VAL A 343 10.42 -19.67 7.04
N LEU A 344 10.75 -20.61 7.92
CA LEU A 344 11.52 -20.38 9.14
C LEU A 344 12.86 -19.65 8.89
N PRO A 345 13.69 -20.02 7.89
CA PRO A 345 14.96 -19.33 7.64
C PRO A 345 14.78 -17.84 7.32
N TYR A 346 13.73 -17.50 6.55
CA TYR A 346 13.43 -16.12 6.18
C TYR A 346 12.92 -15.32 7.38
N THR A 347 12.04 -15.90 8.20
CA THR A 347 11.55 -15.24 9.42
C THR A 347 12.67 -14.98 10.41
N GLN A 348 13.55 -15.97 10.64
CA GLN A 348 14.70 -15.83 11.54
C GLN A 348 15.69 -14.79 11.02
N THR A 349 15.99 -14.79 9.72
CA THR A 349 16.91 -13.81 9.14
C THR A 349 16.32 -12.40 9.19
N MET A 350 15.04 -12.24 8.84
CA MET A 350 14.36 -10.96 8.95
C MET A 350 14.38 -10.44 10.39
N GLN A 351 14.08 -11.29 11.36
CA GLN A 351 14.18 -10.92 12.77
C GLN A 351 15.60 -10.47 13.11
N GLN A 352 16.61 -11.29 12.82
CA GLN A 352 18.01 -11.01 13.14
C GLN A 352 18.49 -9.66 12.57
N VAL A 353 18.17 -9.39 11.31
CA VAL A 353 18.57 -8.14 10.64
C VAL A 353 17.97 -6.92 11.35
N PHE A 354 16.70 -6.97 11.76
CA PHE A 354 16.08 -5.88 12.54
C PHE A 354 16.66 -5.74 13.95
N TYR A 355 17.06 -6.83 14.60
CA TYR A 355 17.73 -6.77 15.90
C TYR A 355 19.13 -6.16 15.81
N ASP A 356 19.89 -6.46 14.75
CA ASP A 356 21.24 -5.93 14.55
C ASP A 356 21.27 -4.43 14.26
N ILE A 357 20.20 -3.90 13.65
CA ILE A 357 20.05 -2.46 13.40
C ILE A 357 19.95 -1.68 14.71
N ASP A 358 19.12 -2.14 15.65
CA ASP A 358 18.95 -1.49 16.95
C ASP A 358 20.28 -1.41 17.71
N ARG A 359 21.10 -2.48 17.63
CA ARG A 359 22.45 -2.50 18.23
C ARG A 359 23.44 -1.54 17.58
N LYS A 360 23.27 -1.23 16.29
CA LYS A 360 24.15 -0.31 15.54
C LYS A 360 23.73 1.15 15.69
N LEU A 361 22.47 1.40 16.04
CA LEU A 361 21.89 2.74 16.19
C LEU A 361 21.77 3.19 17.66
N SER A 362 21.84 2.26 18.61
CA SER A 362 22.05 2.52 20.05
C SER A 362 23.52 2.80 20.34
#